data_AF-J0ZDY1-F1
#
_entry.id   AF-J0ZDY1-F1
#
_cell.length_a   1.000
_cell.length_b   1.000
_cell.length_c   1.000
_cell.angle_alpha   90.00
_cell.angle_beta   90.00
_cell.angle_gamma   90.00
#
_symmetry.space_group_name_H-M   'P 1'
#
loop_
_entity.id
_entity.type
_entity.pdbx_description
1 polymer ?
#
loop_
_entity_poly.entity_id
_entity_poly.type
_entity_poly.pdbx_seq_one_letter_code
_entity_poly.pdbx_strand_id
1 'polypeptide(L)'
;MNRQIELEGTRYMKDAKGALVPVSLIRAADLLEDETVRKIMGFAKELSARIARFNNHTIADLSAFDSLLAQEYGVERRGKKGNCTYTSFDGLQRIKVQVQESFDFGPQLQIAKSLLDECLNEWSADARPEIRAIITRAFNTDKEGKVNRGEIFMLLRLDIDDPRWSEACVQFVKPFV
;
A
#
# COMPACT_ATOMS: atom_id res chain seq x y z
N MET A 1 27.11 -2.30 0.76
CA MET A 1 27.59 -3.67 0.44
C MET A 1 27.15 -4.60 1.56
N ASN A 2 26.80 -5.87 1.25
CA ASN A 2 26.82 -6.90 2.30
C ASN A 2 28.23 -6.84 2.88
N ARG A 3 28.38 -6.61 4.19
CA ARG A 3 29.72 -6.52 4.77
C ARG A 3 30.33 -7.91 4.67
N GLN A 4 31.28 -8.08 3.76
CA GLN A 4 32.14 -9.25 3.80
C GLN A 4 32.91 -9.16 5.11
N ILE A 5 32.80 -10.22 5.91
CA ILE A 5 33.47 -10.30 7.20
C ILE A 5 34.64 -11.24 6.99
N GLU A 6 35.83 -10.77 7.30
CA GLU A 6 37.05 -11.56 7.24
C GLU A 6 37.31 -12.14 8.63
N LEU A 7 37.32 -13.47 8.73
CA LEU A 7 37.65 -14.20 9.95
C LEU A 7 38.77 -15.18 9.60
N GLU A 8 39.90 -15.07 10.28
CA GLU A 8 41.06 -15.96 10.11
C GLU A 8 41.50 -16.14 8.63
N GLY A 9 41.44 -15.06 7.84
CA GLY A 9 41.84 -15.05 6.42
C GLY A 9 40.80 -15.65 5.45
N THR A 10 39.63 -16.09 5.95
CA THR A 10 38.52 -16.54 5.12
C THR A 10 37.44 -15.46 5.05
N ARG A 11 36.95 -15.18 3.83
CA ARG A 11 35.87 -14.22 3.60
C ARG A 11 34.52 -14.88 3.77
N TYR A 12 33.66 -14.28 4.57
CA TYR A 12 32.29 -14.72 4.82
C TYR A 12 31.29 -13.69 4.35
N MET A 13 30.13 -14.16 3.91
CA MET A 13 28.97 -13.32 3.59
C MET A 13 27.75 -13.79 4.38
N LYS A 14 26.95 -12.84 4.87
CA LYS A 14 25.74 -13.13 5.63
C LYS A 14 24.59 -13.49 4.68
N ASP A 15 23.96 -14.64 4.90
CA ASP A 15 22.79 -15.09 4.14
C ASP A 15 21.48 -14.43 4.63
N ALA A 16 20.35 -14.76 3.98
CA ALA A 16 19.03 -14.22 4.35
C ALA A 16 18.54 -14.66 5.75
N LYS A 17 19.03 -15.79 6.27
CA LYS A 17 18.73 -16.29 7.62
C LYS A 17 19.66 -15.72 8.68
N GLY A 18 20.67 -14.97 8.25
CA GLY A 18 21.66 -14.32 9.09
C GLY A 18 22.88 -15.19 9.45
N ALA A 19 23.04 -16.36 8.83
CA ALA A 19 24.20 -17.21 8.98
C ALA A 19 25.39 -16.69 8.15
N LEU A 20 26.61 -16.91 8.64
CA LEU A 20 27.84 -16.58 7.92
C LEU A 20 28.26 -17.76 7.04
N VAL A 21 28.24 -17.55 5.74
CA VAL A 21 28.64 -18.56 4.75
C VAL A 21 29.99 -18.15 4.14
N PRO A 22 31.00 -19.04 4.12
CA PRO A 22 32.23 -18.79 3.39
C PRO A 22 31.94 -18.45 1.93
N VAL A 23 32.52 -17.37 1.41
CA VAL A 23 32.30 -16.91 0.03
C VAL A 23 32.70 -18.00 -0.98
N SER A 24 33.67 -18.85 -0.64
CA SER A 24 34.09 -19.99 -1.47
C SER A 24 33.01 -21.06 -1.67
N LEU A 25 32.02 -21.15 -0.78
CA LEU A 25 30.91 -22.10 -0.87
C LEU A 25 29.68 -21.51 -1.58
N ILE A 26 29.70 -20.22 -1.92
CA ILE A 26 28.59 -19.54 -2.61
C ILE A 26 28.79 -19.68 -4.11
N ARG A 27 27.72 -20.02 -4.84
CA ARG A 27 27.79 -20.15 -6.30
C ARG A 27 28.13 -18.79 -6.92
N ALA A 28 29.00 -18.79 -7.92
CA ALA A 28 29.41 -17.57 -8.61
C ALA A 28 28.22 -16.77 -9.19
N ALA A 29 27.17 -17.47 -9.66
CA ALA A 29 25.95 -16.85 -10.14
C ALA A 29 25.21 -16.06 -9.04
N ASP A 30 25.11 -16.61 -7.82
CA ASP A 30 24.43 -15.95 -6.69
C ASP A 30 25.23 -14.70 -6.22
N LEU A 31 26.56 -14.76 -6.28
CA LEU A 31 27.42 -13.60 -5.98
C LEU A 31 27.26 -12.48 -7.02
N LEU A 32 27.20 -12.85 -8.30
CA LEU A 32 27.00 -11.89 -9.40
C LEU A 32 25.60 -11.25 -9.33
N GLU A 33 24.59 -12.03 -8.94
CA GLU A 33 23.24 -11.52 -8.71
C GLU A 33 23.19 -10.55 -7.52
N ASP A 34 23.79 -10.90 -6.38
CA ASP A 34 23.88 -10.00 -5.21
C ASP A 34 24.58 -8.68 -5.55
N GLU A 35 25.69 -8.73 -6.30
CA GLU A 35 26.40 -7.54 -6.77
C GLU A 35 25.50 -6.67 -7.66
N THR A 36 24.84 -7.28 -8.65
CA THR A 36 23.97 -6.60 -9.61
C THR A 36 22.80 -5.93 -8.90
N VAL A 37 22.10 -6.67 -8.03
CA VAL A 37 20.96 -6.15 -7.24
C VAL A 37 21.43 -4.98 -6.38
N ARG A 38 22.55 -5.10 -5.67
CA ARG A 38 23.04 -4.01 -4.80
C ARG A 38 23.46 -2.77 -5.57
N LYS A 39 24.07 -2.95 -6.75
CA LYS A 39 24.41 -1.84 -7.64
C LYS A 39 23.16 -1.07 -8.05
N ILE A 40 22.12 -1.78 -8.51
CA ILE A 40 20.83 -1.18 -8.87
C ILE A 40 20.18 -0.49 -7.66
N MET A 41 20.19 -1.14 -6.50
CA MET A 41 19.66 -0.57 -5.26
C MET A 41 20.41 0.69 -4.81
N GLY A 42 21.70 0.81 -5.13
CA GLY A 42 22.47 2.06 -4.94
C GLY A 42 21.84 3.22 -5.69
N PHE A 43 21.60 3.05 -7.00
CA PHE A 43 20.94 4.07 -7.83
C PHE A 43 19.50 4.35 -7.38
N ALA A 44 18.74 3.29 -7.03
CA ALA A 44 17.37 3.43 -6.58
C ALA A 44 17.25 4.25 -5.29
N LYS A 45 18.17 4.06 -4.33
CA LYS A 45 18.20 4.83 -3.08
C LYS A 45 18.46 6.31 -3.32
N GLU A 46 19.40 6.64 -4.20
CA GLU A 46 19.70 8.03 -4.54
C GLU A 46 18.51 8.70 -5.23
N LEU A 47 17.89 8.02 -6.20
CA LEU A 47 16.69 8.53 -6.87
C LEU A 47 15.54 8.72 -5.88
N SER A 48 15.31 7.74 -4.99
CA SER A 48 14.30 7.83 -3.94
C SER A 48 14.54 9.04 -3.04
N ALA A 49 15.79 9.33 -2.65
CA ALA A 49 16.12 10.49 -1.84
C ALA A 49 15.86 11.80 -2.60
N ARG A 50 16.19 11.85 -3.89
CA ARG A 50 15.92 13.02 -4.76
C ARG A 50 14.41 13.27 -4.90
N ILE A 51 13.61 12.23 -5.15
CA ILE A 51 12.14 12.32 -5.24
C ILE A 51 11.55 12.78 -3.91
N ALA A 52 11.97 12.19 -2.79
CA ALA A 52 11.48 12.58 -1.47
C ALA A 52 11.79 14.05 -1.16
N ARG A 53 13.01 14.50 -1.46
CA ARG A 53 13.41 15.90 -1.30
C ARG A 53 12.57 16.83 -2.17
N PHE A 54 12.38 16.50 -3.45
CA PHE A 54 11.54 17.28 -4.35
C PHE A 54 10.10 17.39 -3.84
N ASN A 55 9.51 16.27 -3.40
CA ASN A 55 8.15 16.25 -2.86
C ASN A 55 8.02 17.12 -1.61
N ASN A 56 8.95 16.99 -0.67
CA ASN A 56 8.94 17.79 0.57
C ASN A 56 9.07 19.28 0.30
N HIS A 57 9.99 19.69 -0.59
CA HIS A 57 10.12 21.09 -0.98
C HIS A 57 8.85 21.60 -1.68
N THR A 58 8.29 20.81 -2.61
CA THR A 58 7.06 21.19 -3.32
C THR A 58 5.90 21.43 -2.34
N ILE A 59 5.69 20.53 -1.39
CA ILE A 59 4.62 20.68 -0.38
C ILE A 59 4.86 21.92 0.49
N ALA A 60 6.10 22.17 0.92
CA ALA A 60 6.46 23.33 1.72
C ALA A 60 6.22 24.65 0.96
N ASP A 61 6.66 24.72 -0.31
CA ASP A 61 6.51 25.90 -1.15
C ASP A 61 5.03 26.21 -1.42
N LEU A 62 4.22 25.19 -1.72
CA LEU A 62 2.78 25.34 -1.93
C LEU A 62 2.07 25.79 -0.65
N SER A 63 2.43 25.21 0.50
CA SER A 63 1.87 25.60 1.80
C SER A 63 2.23 27.05 2.17
N ALA A 64 3.46 27.48 1.89
CA ALA A 64 3.90 28.85 2.11
C ALA A 64 3.16 29.82 1.20
N PHE A 65 2.98 29.47 -0.07
CA PHE A 65 2.20 30.25 -1.03
C PHE A 65 0.74 30.41 -0.60
N ASP A 66 0.08 29.33 -0.18
CA ASP A 66 -1.30 29.40 0.30
C ASP A 66 -1.42 30.25 1.57
N SER A 67 -0.43 30.18 2.47
CA SER A 67 -0.37 31.03 3.67
C SER A 67 -0.23 32.52 3.33
N LEU A 68 0.61 32.87 2.35
CA LEU A 68 0.77 34.24 1.87
C LEU A 68 -0.51 34.77 1.23
N LEU A 69 -1.19 33.95 0.41
CA LEU A 69 -2.48 34.32 -0.17
C LEU A 69 -3.56 34.56 0.90
N ALA A 70 -3.60 33.71 1.93
CA ALA A 70 -4.51 33.89 3.05
C ALA A 70 -4.20 35.19 3.82
N GLN A 71 -2.93 35.50 4.04
CA GLN A 71 -2.51 36.71 4.75
C GLN A 71 -2.79 38.00 3.96
N GLU A 72 -2.42 38.06 2.68
CA GLU A 72 -2.53 39.31 1.90
C GLU A 72 -3.94 39.55 1.36
N TYR A 73 -4.67 38.49 0.99
CA TYR A 73 -5.94 38.61 0.29
C TYR A 73 -7.12 38.01 1.06
N GLY A 74 -6.90 37.39 2.23
CA GLY A 74 -7.94 36.70 2.99
C GLY A 74 -8.51 35.47 2.26
N VAL A 75 -7.82 34.98 1.23
CA VAL A 75 -8.31 33.86 0.39
C VAL A 75 -7.75 32.55 0.92
N GLU A 76 -8.61 31.74 1.54
CA GLU A 76 -8.27 30.35 1.85
C GLU A 76 -8.51 29.44 0.64
N ARG A 77 -7.44 28.91 0.05
CA ARG A 77 -7.53 27.87 -0.99
C ARG A 77 -7.82 26.50 -0.36
N ARG A 78 -9.03 26.30 0.14
CA ARG A 78 -9.45 25.00 0.69
C ARG A 78 -10.20 24.18 -0.35
N GLY A 79 -9.46 23.39 -1.13
CA GLY A 79 -10.08 22.36 -1.95
C GLY A 79 -10.66 21.21 -1.11
N LYS A 80 -11.53 20.40 -1.71
CA LYS A 80 -12.19 19.26 -1.04
C LYS A 80 -11.12 18.30 -0.49
N LYS A 81 -11.04 18.16 0.83
CA LYS A 81 -10.16 17.21 1.53
C LYS A 81 -8.67 17.29 1.13
N GLY A 82 -8.12 18.50 1.01
CA GLY A 82 -6.69 18.72 0.74
C GLY A 82 -6.27 18.59 -0.73
N ASN A 83 -7.21 18.39 -1.66
CA ASN A 83 -6.92 18.41 -3.09
C ASN A 83 -6.85 19.84 -3.62
N CYS A 84 -5.74 20.26 -4.21
CA CYS A 84 -5.54 21.61 -4.73
C CYS A 84 -4.94 21.60 -6.14
N THR A 85 -5.18 22.65 -6.93
CA THR A 85 -4.61 22.80 -8.28
C THR A 85 -4.02 24.19 -8.43
N TYR A 86 -2.78 24.26 -8.92
CA TYR A 86 -2.02 25.48 -9.17
C TYR A 86 -1.71 25.52 -10.66
N THR A 87 -1.94 26.65 -11.31
CA THR A 87 -1.68 26.83 -12.75
C THR A 87 -0.80 28.06 -12.92
N SER A 88 0.17 28.00 -13.83
CA SER A 88 0.98 29.16 -14.20
C SER A 88 0.13 30.24 -14.86
N PHE A 89 0.60 31.49 -14.83
CA PHE A 89 -0.14 32.61 -15.41
C PHE A 89 -0.38 32.46 -16.92
N ASP A 90 0.59 31.89 -17.64
CA ASP A 90 0.48 31.56 -19.07
C ASP A 90 -0.41 30.33 -19.36
N GLY A 91 -0.86 29.60 -18.33
CA GLY A 91 -1.69 28.41 -18.46
C GLY A 91 -0.98 27.15 -18.95
N LEU A 92 0.33 27.21 -19.23
CA LEU A 92 1.08 26.11 -19.85
C LEU A 92 1.53 25.04 -18.84
N GLN A 93 1.57 25.38 -17.56
CA GLN A 93 2.04 24.50 -16.49
C GLN A 93 1.01 24.37 -15.38
N ARG A 94 0.89 23.16 -14.83
CA ARG A 94 -0.06 22.89 -13.75
C ARG A 94 0.51 21.90 -12.74
N ILE A 95 0.31 22.20 -11.46
CA ILE A 95 0.58 21.30 -10.33
C ILE A 95 -0.77 20.90 -9.74
N LYS A 96 -0.99 19.59 -9.57
CA LYS A 96 -2.21 19.04 -8.96
C LYS A 96 -1.84 18.21 -7.75
N VAL A 97 -2.25 18.65 -6.57
CA VAL A 97 -2.11 17.91 -5.32
C VAL A 97 -3.35 17.05 -5.16
N GLN A 98 -3.15 15.73 -5.09
CA GLN A 98 -4.23 14.78 -4.83
C GLN A 98 -3.91 13.96 -3.59
N VAL A 99 -4.70 14.17 -2.53
CA VAL A 99 -4.61 13.40 -1.29
C VAL A 99 -5.65 12.30 -1.35
N GLN A 100 -5.19 11.05 -1.42
CA GLN A 100 -6.04 9.88 -1.28
C GLN A 100 -5.96 9.40 0.17
N GLU A 101 -7.10 9.33 0.85
CA GLU A 101 -7.18 8.67 2.15
C GLU A 101 -6.90 7.17 1.97
N SER A 102 -5.76 6.69 2.47
CA SER A 102 -5.48 5.27 2.58
C SER A 102 -6.09 4.75 3.88
N PHE A 103 -7.23 4.06 3.77
CA PHE A 103 -7.74 3.23 4.86
C PHE A 103 -7.00 1.89 4.79
N ASP A 104 -6.09 1.67 5.74
CA ASP A 104 -5.51 0.34 5.95
C ASP A 104 -6.43 -0.42 6.87
N PHE A 105 -7.25 -1.32 6.31
CA PHE A 105 -8.05 -2.22 7.13
C PHE A 105 -7.11 -3.22 7.83
N GLY A 106 -6.91 -3.04 9.14
CA GLY A 106 -6.08 -3.91 9.98
C GLY A 106 -6.65 -5.33 10.16
N PRO A 107 -6.29 -6.05 11.23
CA PRO A 107 -6.73 -7.44 11.49
C PRO A 107 -8.25 -7.66 11.45
N GLN A 108 -9.03 -6.58 11.63
CA GLN A 108 -10.49 -6.56 11.52
C GLN A 108 -10.98 -7.04 10.15
N LEU A 109 -10.23 -6.79 9.07
CA LEU A 109 -10.58 -7.26 7.73
C LEU A 109 -10.62 -8.79 7.63
N GLN A 110 -9.68 -9.45 8.30
CA GLN A 110 -9.60 -10.92 8.30
C GLN A 110 -10.76 -11.52 9.09
N ILE A 111 -11.15 -10.89 10.19
CA ILE A 111 -12.31 -11.28 11.00
C ILE A 111 -13.60 -11.11 10.18
N ALA A 112 -13.77 -9.96 9.54
CA ALA A 112 -14.95 -9.69 8.73
C ALA A 112 -15.02 -10.61 7.49
N LYS A 113 -13.87 -10.93 6.88
CA LYS A 113 -13.78 -11.94 5.82
C LYS A 113 -14.25 -13.31 6.29
N SER A 114 -13.80 -13.76 7.47
CA SER A 114 -14.21 -15.05 8.03
C SER A 114 -15.73 -15.15 8.22
N LEU A 115 -16.35 -14.09 8.77
CA LEU A 115 -17.80 -14.04 8.97
C LEU A 115 -18.58 -14.05 7.64
N LEU A 116 -18.07 -13.34 6.62
CA LEU A 116 -18.65 -13.35 5.28
C LEU A 116 -18.49 -14.72 4.60
N ASP A 117 -17.31 -15.36 4.72
CA ASP A 117 -17.06 -16.68 4.18
C ASP A 117 -18.00 -17.73 4.81
N GLU A 118 -18.25 -17.65 6.12
CA GLU A 118 -19.22 -18.51 6.81
C GLU A 118 -20.66 -18.30 6.31
N CYS A 119 -21.09 -17.05 6.17
CA CYS A 119 -22.42 -16.71 5.65
C CYS A 119 -22.60 -17.16 4.19
N LEU A 120 -21.62 -16.90 3.33
CA LEU A 120 -21.65 -17.29 1.92
C LEU A 120 -21.59 -18.80 1.71
N ASN A 121 -20.84 -19.53 2.54
CA ASN A 121 -20.81 -20.98 2.50
C ASN A 121 -22.19 -21.58 2.85
N GLU A 122 -22.92 -20.98 3.79
CA GLU A 122 -24.26 -21.42 4.16
C GLU A 122 -25.29 -21.08 3.06
N TRP A 123 -25.27 -19.87 2.52
CA TRP A 123 -26.19 -19.47 1.44
C TRP A 123 -25.94 -20.23 0.14
N SER A 124 -24.70 -20.62 -0.10
CA SER A 124 -24.33 -21.43 -1.27
C SER A 124 -24.48 -22.93 -1.05
N ALA A 125 -24.92 -23.38 0.14
CA ALA A 125 -25.06 -24.79 0.49
C ALA A 125 -26.07 -25.53 -0.43
N ASP A 126 -27.16 -24.87 -0.81
CA ASP A 126 -28.15 -25.38 -1.77
C ASP A 126 -27.94 -24.87 -3.20
N ALA A 127 -26.95 -23.99 -3.41
CA ALA A 127 -26.60 -23.51 -4.74
C ALA A 127 -25.87 -24.59 -5.55
N ARG A 128 -26.08 -24.57 -6.86
CA ARG A 128 -25.35 -25.46 -7.77
C ARG A 128 -23.84 -25.26 -7.62
N PRO A 129 -23.02 -26.34 -7.69
CA PRO A 129 -21.57 -26.27 -7.51
C PRO A 129 -20.89 -25.21 -8.39
N GLU A 130 -21.40 -24.98 -9.60
CA GLU A 130 -20.91 -23.98 -10.53
C GLU A 130 -21.16 -22.54 -10.03
N ILE A 131 -22.32 -22.30 -9.41
CA ILE A 131 -22.68 -21.00 -8.82
C ILE A 131 -21.85 -20.75 -7.56
N ARG A 132 -21.68 -21.78 -6.72
CA ARG A 132 -20.80 -21.73 -5.54
C ARG A 132 -19.37 -21.36 -5.94
N ALA A 133 -18.81 -22.01 -6.96
CA ALA A 133 -17.45 -21.73 -7.43
C ALA A 133 -17.28 -20.29 -7.94
N ILE A 134 -18.30 -19.73 -8.59
CA ILE A 134 -18.28 -18.33 -9.06
C ILE A 134 -18.31 -17.36 -7.88
N ILE A 135 -19.19 -17.60 -6.89
CA ILE A 135 -19.30 -16.76 -5.69
C ILE A 135 -18.01 -16.82 -4.88
N THR A 136 -17.50 -18.02 -4.59
CA THR A 136 -16.24 -18.19 -3.84
C THR A 136 -15.06 -17.54 -4.57
N ARG A 137 -14.99 -17.61 -5.91
CA ARG A 137 -13.92 -16.97 -6.69
C ARG A 137 -14.03 -15.45 -6.75
N ALA A 138 -15.24 -14.90 -6.77
CA ALA A 138 -15.44 -13.46 -6.69
C ALA A 138 -14.99 -12.90 -5.33
N PHE A 139 -15.16 -13.66 -4.25
CA PHE A 139 -14.77 -13.27 -2.90
C PHE A 139 -13.31 -13.63 -2.52
N ASN A 140 -12.76 -14.73 -3.04
CA ASN A 140 -11.33 -15.02 -2.97
C ASN A 140 -10.58 -14.34 -4.10
N THR A 141 -10.55 -13.01 -4.08
CA THR A 141 -9.56 -12.23 -4.84
C THR A 141 -8.19 -12.42 -4.18
N ASP A 142 -7.61 -13.57 -4.49
CA ASP A 142 -6.29 -13.98 -4.05
C ASP A 142 -5.24 -13.24 -4.89
N LYS A 143 -4.57 -12.28 -4.25
CA LYS A 143 -3.19 -11.84 -4.48
C LYS A 143 -2.84 -10.79 -3.42
N GLU A 144 -2.07 -11.22 -2.42
CA GLU A 144 -1.25 -10.36 -1.56
C GLU A 144 -1.97 -9.14 -0.96
N GLY A 145 -2.93 -9.38 -0.06
CA GLY A 145 -3.34 -8.39 0.94
C GLY A 145 -4.13 -7.18 0.41
N LYS A 146 -4.64 -7.21 -0.82
CA LYS A 146 -5.48 -6.14 -1.37
C LYS A 146 -6.86 -6.68 -1.72
N VAL A 147 -7.72 -6.82 -0.73
CA VAL A 147 -9.16 -6.92 -1.00
C VAL A 147 -9.59 -5.66 -1.75
N ASN A 148 -10.37 -5.80 -2.83
CA ASN A 148 -10.81 -4.66 -3.63
C ASN A 148 -11.76 -3.79 -2.79
N ARG A 149 -11.21 -2.70 -2.24
CA ARG A 149 -11.91 -1.78 -1.32
C ARG A 149 -13.24 -1.28 -1.89
N GLY A 150 -13.29 -1.03 -3.20
CA GLY A 150 -14.51 -0.56 -3.87
C GLY A 150 -15.62 -1.61 -3.86
N GLU A 151 -15.27 -2.88 -4.03
CA GLU A 151 -16.23 -3.98 -4.03
C GLU A 151 -16.74 -4.29 -2.63
N ILE A 152 -15.90 -4.21 -1.59
CA ILE A 152 -16.35 -4.34 -0.20
C ILE A 152 -17.37 -3.24 0.13
N PHE A 153 -17.06 -1.96 -0.17
CA PHE A 153 -18.00 -0.87 0.10
C PHE A 153 -19.30 -0.98 -0.72
N MET A 154 -19.28 -1.62 -1.89
CA MET A 154 -20.51 -1.94 -2.62
C MET A 154 -21.30 -3.06 -1.94
N LEU A 155 -20.63 -4.07 -1.40
CA LEU A 155 -21.29 -5.15 -0.65
C LEU A 155 -21.90 -4.63 0.66
N LEU A 156 -21.20 -3.77 1.41
CA LEU A 156 -21.71 -3.15 2.64
C LEU A 156 -22.94 -2.24 2.43
N ARG A 157 -23.27 -1.90 1.19
CA ARG A 157 -24.48 -1.14 0.85
C ARG A 157 -25.71 -2.02 0.60
N LEU A 158 -25.53 -3.33 0.53
CA LEU A 158 -26.63 -4.26 0.37
C LEU A 158 -27.33 -4.42 1.72
N ASP A 159 -28.64 -4.21 1.72
CA ASP A 159 -29.49 -4.39 2.90
C ASP A 159 -29.80 -5.88 3.04
N ILE A 160 -29.05 -6.56 3.92
CA ILE A 160 -29.11 -8.00 4.15
C ILE A 160 -29.49 -8.21 5.61
N ASP A 161 -30.61 -8.89 5.84
CA ASP A 161 -31.19 -9.17 7.17
C ASP A 161 -30.46 -10.27 7.97
N ASP A 162 -29.26 -10.68 7.55
CA ASP A 162 -28.49 -11.72 8.25
C ASP A 162 -27.67 -11.12 9.41
N PRO A 163 -27.79 -11.66 10.64
CA PRO A 163 -27.07 -11.14 11.79
C PRO A 163 -25.55 -11.22 11.66
N ARG A 164 -25.00 -12.23 10.98
CA ARG A 164 -23.54 -12.37 10.73
C ARG A 164 -23.05 -11.34 9.71
N TRP A 165 -23.90 -11.00 8.74
CA TRP A 165 -23.63 -9.92 7.79
C TRP A 165 -23.59 -8.56 8.50
N SER A 166 -24.53 -8.30 9.41
CA SER A 166 -24.55 -7.11 10.25
C SER A 166 -23.31 -7.02 11.14
N GLU A 167 -22.90 -8.12 11.77
CA GLU A 167 -21.67 -8.18 12.56
C GLU A 167 -20.41 -7.91 11.72
N ALA A 168 -20.30 -8.49 10.53
CA ALA A 168 -19.20 -8.21 9.60
C ALA A 168 -19.18 -6.71 9.23
N CYS A 169 -20.33 -6.13 8.89
CA CYS A 169 -20.47 -4.70 8.58
C CYS A 169 -19.98 -3.81 9.73
N VAL A 170 -20.32 -4.16 10.98
CA VAL A 170 -19.85 -3.43 12.16
C VAL A 170 -18.32 -3.51 12.31
N GLN A 171 -17.69 -4.64 11.99
CA GLN A 171 -16.23 -4.75 12.03
C GLN A 171 -15.54 -3.91 10.93
N PHE A 172 -16.16 -3.74 9.76
CA PHE A 172 -15.65 -2.86 8.70
C PHE A 172 -15.76 -1.37 9.03
N VAL A 173 -16.71 -0.97 9.90
CA VAL A 173 -17.01 0.43 10.23
C VAL A 173 -16.26 0.92 11.48
N LYS A 174 -15.60 0.03 12.24
CA LYS A 174 -14.84 0.45 13.43
C LYS A 174 -13.65 1.34 13.05
N PRO A 175 -13.59 2.59 13.56
CA PRO A 175 -12.41 3.42 13.38
C PRO A 175 -11.22 2.83 14.14
N PHE A 176 -10.04 2.92 13.53
CA PHE A 176 -8.76 2.65 14.18
C PHE A 176 -8.65 3.51 15.44
N VAL A 177 -8.64 2.87 16.61
CA VAL A 177 -8.09 3.43 17.85
C VAL A 177 -6.66 2.92 17.99
#